data_AF-A0A0A8F6C8-F1
#
_entry.id   AF-A0A0A8F6C8-F1
#
_cell.length_a   1.000
_cell.length_b   1.000
_cell.length_c   1.000
_cell.angle_alpha   90.00
_cell.angle_beta   90.00
_cell.angle_gamma   90.00
#
_symmetry.space_group_name_H-M   'P 1'
#
loop_
_entity.id
_entity.type
_entity.pdbx_description
1 polymer ?
#
loop_
_entity_poly.entity_id
_entity_poly.type
_entity_poly.pdbx_seq_one_letter_code
_entity_poly.pdbx_strand_id
1 'polypeptide(L)' 'MLDHDRASARGEMALRGLYVFSHDDPFGRAPAHTLLDLVKVKPLGNPSARSFDDYADRVTIDQDMVPDGVTLTRLVG' A
#
# COMPACT_ATOMS: atom_id res chain seq x y z
N MET A 1 -11.59 7.90 -4.60
CA MET A 1 -11.58 7.44 -6.02
C MET A 1 -12.76 6.54 -6.33
N LEU A 2 -13.10 5.59 -5.44
CA LEU A 2 -14.25 4.69 -5.61
C LEU A 2 -15.53 5.22 -4.94
N ASP A 3 -15.41 6.29 -4.16
CA ASP A 3 -16.50 6.91 -3.40
C ASP A 3 -17.64 7.44 -4.30
N HIS A 4 -17.30 7.79 -5.55
CA HIS A 4 -18.23 8.29 -6.57
C HIS A 4 -18.46 7.30 -7.73
N ASP A 5 -17.78 6.14 -7.73
CA ASP A 5 -17.93 5.10 -8.76
C ASP A 5 -18.66 3.88 -8.17
N ARG A 6 -19.97 4.07 -7.94
CA ARG A 6 -20.83 3.05 -7.37
C ARG A 6 -21.64 2.39 -8.48
N ALA A 7 -21.48 1.09 -8.66
CA ALA A 7 -22.19 0.30 -9.67
C ALA A 7 -22.72 -1.00 -9.05
N SER A 8 -23.90 -1.48 -9.46
CA SER A 8 -24.49 -2.71 -8.91
C SER A 8 -23.62 -3.97 -9.08
N ALA A 9 -22.75 -3.97 -10.09
CA ALA A 9 -21.80 -5.06 -10.35
C ALA A 9 -20.53 -5.00 -9.48
N ARG A 10 -20.25 -3.86 -8.84
CA ARG A 10 -19.10 -3.69 -7.94
C ARG A 10 -19.64 -3.61 -6.51
N GLY A 11 -19.19 -4.51 -5.65
CA GLY A 11 -19.49 -4.42 -4.21
C GLY A 11 -18.95 -3.13 -3.60
N GLU A 12 -19.08 -2.99 -2.28
CA GLU A 12 -18.49 -1.84 -1.60
C GLU A 12 -16.95 -1.90 -1.69
N MET A 13 -16.36 -0.90 -2.34
CA MET A 13 -14.91 -0.76 -2.44
C MET A 13 -14.49 0.53 -1.75
N ALA A 14 -13.47 0.43 -0.89
CA ALA A 14 -12.89 1.56 -0.19
C ALA A 14 -11.36 1.50 -0.28
N LEU A 15 -10.72 2.65 -0.45
CA LEU A 15 -9.26 2.76 -0.38
C LEU A 15 -8.82 2.54 1.06
N ARG A 16 -8.01 1.50 1.30
CA ARG A 16 -7.53 1.14 2.66
C ARG A 16 -6.10 1.59 2.95
N GLY A 17 -5.33 1.93 1.93
CA GLY A 17 -3.97 2.42 2.08
C GLY A 17 -3.50 3.13 0.82
N LEU A 18 -2.76 4.22 0.99
CA LEU A 18 -2.08 4.93 -0.09
C LEU A 18 -0.73 5.41 0.41
N TYR A 19 0.31 4.88 -0.20
CA TYR A 19 1.69 5.17 0.11
C TYR A 19 2.39 5.63 -1.17
N VAL A 20 3.10 6.74 -1.06
CA VAL A 20 3.77 7.40 -2.18
C VAL A 20 5.26 7.39 -1.92
N PHE A 21 6.03 6.83 -2.86
CA PHE A 21 7.48 6.96 -2.88
C PHE A 21 7.83 8.10 -3.84
N SER A 22 8.38 9.19 -3.30
CA SER A 22 8.81 10.35 -4.06
C SER A 22 10.32 10.36 -4.18
N HIS A 23 10.82 10.40 -5.42
CA HIS A 23 12.25 10.57 -5.69
C HIS A 23 12.61 12.05 -5.72
N ASP A 24 13.82 12.39 -5.28
CA ASP A 24 14.34 13.76 -5.30
C ASP A 24 14.78 14.23 -6.70
N ASP A 25 14.97 13.30 -7.64
CA ASP A 25 15.33 13.58 -9.03
C ASP A 25 14.43 12.84 -10.05
N PRO A 26 14.34 13.33 -11.31
CA PRO A 26 13.45 12.76 -12.33
C PRO A 26 13.87 11.40 -12.90
N PHE A 27 15.14 11.01 -12.75
CA PHE A 27 15.66 9.72 -13.23
C PHE A 27 15.40 8.60 -12.21
N GLY A 28 15.19 8.97 -10.95
CA GLY A 28 14.85 8.05 -9.87
C GLY A 28 16.07 7.46 -9.18
N ARG A 29 16.01 7.42 -7.84
CA ARG A 29 17.08 6.91 -6.97
C ARG A 29 17.06 5.41 -6.72
N ALA A 30 15.94 4.74 -6.98
CA ALA A 30 15.76 3.33 -6.70
C ALA A 30 14.82 2.68 -7.73
N PRO A 31 15.05 1.41 -8.10
CA PRO A 31 14.10 0.66 -8.92
C PRO A 31 12.76 0.49 -8.21
N ALA A 32 11.66 0.53 -8.98
CA ALA A 32 10.31 0.42 -8.42
C ALA A 32 10.07 -0.88 -7.64
N HIS A 33 10.61 -2.02 -8.10
CA HIS A 33 10.42 -3.31 -7.41
C HIS A 33 10.99 -3.29 -5.99
N THR A 34 12.17 -2.67 -5.80
CA THR A 34 12.81 -2.56 -4.49
C THR A 34 11.95 -1.77 -3.50
N LEU A 35 11.27 -0.72 -3.97
CA LEU A 35 10.36 0.08 -3.15
C LEU A 35 9.05 -0.67 -2.85
N LEU A 36 8.54 -1.44 -3.82
CA LEU A 36 7.35 -2.27 -3.63
C LEU A 36 7.59 -3.41 -2.64
N ASP A 37 8.79 -3.98 -2.61
CA ASP A 37 9.19 -5.04 -1.65
C ASP A 37 9.20 -4.55 -0.19
N LEU A 38 9.26 -3.24 0.04
CA LEU A 38 9.13 -2.65 1.38
C LEU A 38 7.71 -2.80 1.94
N VAL A 39 6.71 -2.98 1.07
CA VAL A 39 5.30 -3.14 1.46
C VAL A 39 4.99 -4.62 1.62
N LYS A 40 4.81 -5.05 2.87
CA LYS A 40 4.59 -6.46 3.22
C LYS A 40 3.17 -6.67 3.71
N VAL A 41 2.49 -7.67 3.15
CA VAL A 41 1.19 -8.15 3.62
C VAL A 41 1.35 -9.59 4.08
N LYS A 42 1.25 -9.82 5.39
CA LYS A 42 1.39 -11.17 5.96
C LYS A 42 0.15 -12.03 5.67
N PRO A 43 0.30 -13.35 5.48
CA PRO A 43 -0.83 -14.23 5.28
C PRO A 43 -1.71 -14.31 6.52
N LEU A 44 -3.02 -14.50 6.31
CA LEU A 44 -4.01 -14.58 7.38
C LEU A 44 -3.91 -15.84 8.24
N GLY A 45 -3.24 -16.89 7.74
CA GLY A 45 -3.27 -18.24 8.31
C GLY A 45 -4.58 -18.99 8.06
N ASN A 46 -5.69 -18.29 7.81
CA ASN A 46 -6.93 -18.85 7.28
C ASN A 46 -7.13 -18.41 5.81
N PRO A 47 -7.81 -19.20 4.96
CA PRO A 47 -8.02 -18.86 3.56
C PRO A 47 -9.23 -17.94 3.30
N SER A 48 -9.95 -17.51 4.33
CA SER A 48 -11.26 -16.86 4.18
C SER A 48 -11.30 -15.49 4.86
N ALA A 49 -10.51 -14.55 4.36
CA ALA A 49 -10.67 -13.13 4.67
C ALA A 49 -12.09 -12.67 4.32
N ARG A 50 -12.74 -11.93 5.22
CA ARG A 50 -14.07 -11.34 4.96
C ARG A 50 -14.13 -9.86 5.36
N SER A 51 -13.16 -9.37 6.13
CA SER A 51 -12.99 -7.93 6.43
C SER A 51 -11.55 -7.48 6.13
N PHE A 52 -11.37 -6.18 5.97
CA PHE A 52 -10.03 -5.60 6.00
C PHE A 52 -9.38 -5.71 7.38
N ASP A 53 -10.17 -5.76 8.45
CA ASP A 53 -9.67 -5.91 9.83
C ASP A 53 -8.89 -7.22 10.02
N ASP A 54 -9.18 -8.24 9.21
CA ASP A 54 -8.41 -9.49 9.17
C ASP A 54 -6.93 -9.24 8.81
N TYR A 55 -6.65 -8.13 8.12
CA TYR A 55 -5.32 -7.70 7.66
C TYR A 55 -4.74 -6.48 8.40
N ALA A 56 -5.46 -5.85 9.33
CA ALA A 56 -5.09 -4.53 9.86
C ALA A 56 -3.70 -4.47 10.51
N ASP A 57 -3.27 -5.53 11.19
CA ASP A 57 -1.95 -5.68 11.81
C ASP A 57 -0.92 -6.40 10.91
N ARG A 58 -1.33 -6.79 9.71
CA ARG A 58 -0.54 -7.60 8.77
C ARG A 58 0.01 -6.80 7.60
N VAL A 59 -0.52 -5.60 7.34
CA VAL A 59 0.03 -4.65 6.37
C VAL A 59 1.09 -3.82 7.06
N THR A 60 2.35 -3.97 6.63
CA THR A 60 3.50 -3.26 7.20
C THR A 60 4.35 -2.66 6.10
N ILE A 61 5.03 -1.56 6.40
CA ILE A 61 6.01 -0.94 5.51
C ILE A 61 7.31 -0.73 6.26
N ASP A 62 8.38 -1.21 5.65
CA ASP A 62 9.73 -1.17 6.19
C ASP A 62 10.36 0.22 5.95
N GLN A 63 10.00 1.20 6.80
CA GLN A 63 10.39 2.60 6.62
C GLN A 63 11.89 2.83 6.77
N ASP A 64 12.55 2.02 7.60
CA ASP A 64 13.99 2.11 7.86
C ASP A 64 14.83 1.68 6.64
N MET A 65 14.20 0.97 5.70
CA MET A 65 14.83 0.47 4.48
C MET A 65 14.56 1.35 3.25
N VAL A 66 13.94 2.52 3.43
CA VAL A 66 13.73 3.48 2.34
C VAL A 66 15.10 4.05 1.92
N PRO A 67 15.50 3.93 0.64
CA PRO A 67 16.80 4.41 0.17
C PRO A 67 16.95 5.93 0.25
N ASP A 68 18.20 6.38 0.34
CA ASP A 68 18.54 7.81 0.27
C ASP A 68 17.99 8.46 -1.01
N GLY A 69 17.42 9.66 -0.85
CA GLY A 69 16.79 10.41 -1.95
C GLY A 69 15.40 9.88 -2.34
N VAL A 70 14.83 8.93 -1.59
CA VAL A 70 13.42 8.54 -1.67
C VAL A 70 12.71 8.95 -0.37
N THR A 71 11.55 9.59 -0.51
CA THR A 71 10.66 9.93 0.61
C THR A 71 9.41 9.08 0.54
N LEU A 72 9.11 8.36 1.62
CA LEU A 72 7.85 7.65 1.79
C LEU A 72 6.80 8.56 2.45
N THR A 73 5.69 8.82 1.76
CA THR A 73 4.54 9.56 2.29
C THR A 73 3.32 8.65 2.39
N ARG A 74 2.76 8.54 3.59
CA ARG A 74 1.46 7.88 3.81
C ARG A 74 0.33 8.91 3.68
N LEU A 75 -0.51 8.73 2.66
CA LEU A 75 -1.68 9.60 2.41
C LEU A 75 -2.99 9.00 2.95
N VAL A 76 -3.10 7.66 2.93
CA VAL A 76 -4.27 6.93 3.45
C VAL A 76 -3.81 5.68 4.19
N GLY A 77 -4.52 5.33 5.26
CA GLY A 77 -4.35 4.12 6.05
C GLY A 77 -4.16 4.39 7.54
#